data_AF-A0A971FBS8-F1
#
_entry.id   AF-A0A971FBS8-F1
#
_cell.length_a   1.000
_cell.length_b   1.000
_cell.length_c   1.000
_cell.angle_alpha   90.00
_cell.angle_beta   90.00
_cell.angle_gamma   90.00
#
_symmetry.space_group_name_H-M   'P 1'
#
loop_
_entity.id
_entity.type
_entity.pdbx_description
1 polymer ?
#
loop_
_entity_poly.entity_id
_entity_poly.type
_entity_poly.pdbx_seq_one_letter_code
_entity_poly.pdbx_strand_id
1 'polypeptide(L)'
;GLPYWLEGDDRWIIDGELRIHGTGSEDYFNCGWYALKGRLNGPEALPSHGFPVYGIADGTMRAAAFRWHYGDPVPFAGSMDFAIEHGEVNRHIADYRSAVYWYACR
;
A
#
# COMPACT_ATOMS: atom_id res chain seq x y z
N GLY A 1 6.91 18.13 4.38
CA GLY A 1 6.48 18.07 2.97
C GLY A 1 5.38 17.05 2.83
N LEU A 2 4.73 17.01 1.67
CA LEU A 2 3.76 15.96 1.35
C LEU A 2 4.46 14.60 1.23
N PRO A 3 3.81 13.49 1.64
CA PRO A 3 4.39 12.15 1.59
C PRO A 3 4.35 11.54 0.17
N TYR A 4 5.06 12.14 -0.79
CA TYR A 4 5.06 11.67 -2.19
C TYR A 4 5.57 10.24 -2.40
N TRP A 5 6.22 9.65 -1.41
CA TRP A 5 6.54 8.21 -1.42
C TRP A 5 5.28 7.35 -1.38
N LEU A 6 4.12 7.87 -0.99
CA LEU A 6 2.83 7.19 -1.10
C LEU A 6 2.23 7.20 -2.52
N GLU A 7 2.79 7.93 -3.48
CA GLU A 7 2.27 8.00 -4.87
C GLU A 7 2.70 6.81 -5.74
N GLY A 8 3.23 5.75 -5.15
CA GLY A 8 3.78 4.63 -5.90
C GLY A 8 2.71 3.59 -6.19
N ASP A 9 2.60 3.19 -7.46
CA ASP A 9 1.60 2.22 -7.90
C ASP A 9 1.89 0.83 -7.32
N ASP A 10 0.85 0.12 -6.90
CA ASP A 10 0.93 -1.31 -6.65
C ASP A 10 0.81 -2.10 -7.96
N ARG A 11 1.48 -3.25 -8.05
CA ARG A 11 1.34 -4.17 -9.17
C ARG A 11 1.25 -5.60 -8.69
N TRP A 12 0.46 -6.38 -9.43
CA TRP A 12 0.35 -7.82 -9.25
C TRP A 12 0.63 -8.53 -10.57
N ILE A 13 1.71 -9.29 -10.59
CA ILE A 13 1.99 -10.26 -11.65
C ILE A 13 1.52 -11.62 -11.13
N ILE A 14 0.45 -12.14 -11.74
CA ILE A 14 -0.16 -13.42 -11.37
C ILE A 14 0.05 -14.38 -12.51
N ASP A 15 0.67 -15.52 -12.18
CA ASP A 15 0.98 -16.60 -13.14
C ASP A 15 1.70 -16.09 -14.40
N GLY A 16 2.61 -15.12 -14.21
CA GLY A 16 3.46 -14.54 -15.26
C GLY A 16 2.85 -13.36 -16.03
N GLU A 17 1.61 -12.97 -15.74
CA GLU A 17 0.93 -11.85 -16.42
C GLU A 17 0.62 -10.70 -15.45
N LEU A 18 0.84 -9.46 -15.88
CA LEU A 18 0.37 -8.28 -15.14
C LEU A 18 -1.17 -8.29 -15.14
N ARG A 19 -1.77 -8.49 -13.96
CA ARG A 19 -3.24 -8.56 -13.81
C ARG A 19 -3.83 -7.33 -13.14
N ILE A 20 -3.09 -6.73 -12.22
CA ILE A 20 -3.55 -5.58 -11.44
C ILE A 20 -2.43 -4.54 -11.48
N HIS A 21 -2.81 -3.32 -11.80
CA HIS A 21 -1.97 -2.13 -11.75
C HIS A 21 -2.76 -1.05 -11.03
N GLY A 22 -2.22 -0.57 -9.91
CA GLY A 22 -2.81 0.47 -9.08
C GLY A 22 -2.54 1.87 -9.61
N THR A 23 -2.78 2.83 -8.72
CA THR A 23 -2.67 4.28 -8.98
C THR A 23 -1.94 5.06 -7.89
N GLY A 24 -1.59 4.40 -6.77
CA GLY A 24 -0.96 5.00 -5.61
C GLY A 24 -0.93 4.02 -4.44
N SER A 25 0.02 4.20 -3.53
CA SER A 25 0.16 3.34 -2.36
C SER A 25 -0.96 3.62 -1.36
N GLU A 26 -1.35 4.89 -1.18
CA GLU A 26 -2.50 5.24 -0.35
C GLU A 26 -3.80 4.70 -0.94
N ASP A 27 -3.93 4.74 -2.27
CA ASP A 27 -5.08 4.19 -2.97
C ASP A 27 -5.17 2.66 -2.77
N TYR A 28 -4.05 1.95 -2.87
CA TYR A 28 -3.98 0.52 -2.58
C TYR A 28 -4.45 0.18 -1.16
N PHE A 29 -4.16 1.03 -0.17
CA PHE A 29 -4.65 0.85 1.21
C PHE A 29 -6.06 1.44 1.46
N ASN A 30 -6.84 1.64 0.39
CA ASN A 30 -8.22 2.18 0.41
C ASN A 30 -8.33 3.54 1.11
N CYS A 31 -7.26 4.32 1.04
CA CYS A 31 -7.27 5.73 1.38
C CYS A 31 -7.24 6.54 0.07
N GLY A 32 -6.95 7.82 0.18
CA GLY A 32 -6.85 8.72 -0.95
C GLY A 32 -6.68 10.14 -0.46
N TRP A 33 -6.11 11.01 -1.29
CA TRP A 33 -6.06 12.45 -1.02
C TRP A 33 -5.43 12.78 0.33
N TYR A 34 -4.17 12.40 0.50
CA TYR A 34 -3.46 12.67 1.74
C TYR A 34 -3.24 14.17 1.97
N ALA A 35 -3.12 14.56 3.25
CA ALA A 35 -3.04 15.95 3.71
C ALA A 35 -4.29 16.81 3.41
N LEU A 36 -5.42 16.21 3.01
CA LEU A 36 -6.71 16.89 2.88
C LEU A 36 -7.65 16.56 4.05
N LYS A 37 -8.27 17.57 4.65
CA LYS A 37 -9.19 17.38 5.78
C LYS A 37 -10.36 16.46 5.40
N GLY A 38 -10.61 15.42 6.21
CA GLY A 38 -11.67 14.44 5.95
C GLY A 38 -11.30 13.33 4.97
N ARG A 39 -10.01 13.20 4.65
CA ARG A 39 -9.39 12.11 3.87
C ARG A 39 -8.24 11.51 4.69
N LEU A 40 -7.11 11.14 4.09
CA LEU A 40 -5.92 10.75 4.85
C LEU A 40 -5.22 11.98 5.48
N ASN A 41 -5.71 12.42 6.65
CA ASN A 41 -5.17 13.57 7.40
C ASN A 41 -4.78 13.25 8.85
N GLY A 42 -4.74 11.98 9.21
CA GLY A 42 -4.36 11.47 10.53
C GLY A 42 -4.38 9.95 10.55
N PRO A 43 -3.99 9.33 11.68
CA PRO A 43 -4.06 7.88 11.82
C PRO A 43 -5.50 7.38 11.91
N GLU A 44 -5.81 6.31 11.19
CA GLU A 44 -7.12 5.65 11.17
C GLU A 44 -6.98 4.15 10.91
N ALA A 45 -7.81 3.34 11.56
CA ALA A 45 -7.86 1.90 11.34
C ALA A 45 -9.31 1.43 11.22
N LEU A 46 -9.64 0.84 10.07
CA LEU A 46 -10.92 0.24 9.76
C LEU A 46 -10.80 -1.30 9.83
N PRO A 47 -11.91 -2.06 9.85
CA PRO A 47 -11.85 -3.50 10.06
C PRO A 47 -10.94 -4.27 9.10
N SER A 48 -10.80 -3.82 7.86
CA SER A 48 -10.00 -4.49 6.83
C SER A 48 -8.82 -3.67 6.31
N HIS A 49 -8.69 -2.38 6.61
CA HIS A 49 -7.62 -1.54 6.07
C HIS A 49 -7.41 -0.26 6.89
N GLY A 50 -6.35 0.48 6.59
CA GLY A 50 -6.14 1.82 7.10
C GLY A 50 -4.68 2.15 7.36
N PHE A 51 -4.46 3.33 7.93
CA PHE A 51 -3.17 3.88 8.30
C PHE A 51 -3.10 4.11 9.83
N PRO A 52 -2.87 3.07 10.66
CA PRO A 52 -2.81 3.22 12.12
C PRO A 52 -1.66 4.14 12.59
N VAL A 53 -0.64 4.32 11.76
CA VAL A 53 0.40 5.33 11.96
C VAL A 53 0.41 6.23 10.74
N TYR A 54 0.25 7.53 10.95
CA TYR A 54 0.37 8.53 9.90
C TYR A 54 0.68 9.89 10.53
N GLY A 55 1.93 10.36 10.38
CA GLY A 55 2.34 11.65 10.94
C GLY A 55 3.84 11.81 11.09
N ILE A 56 4.25 12.94 11.66
CA ILE A 56 5.67 13.27 11.87
C ILE A 56 6.09 12.79 13.26
N ALA A 57 7.14 11.96 13.31
CA ALA A 57 7.81 11.54 14.53
C ALA A 57 9.32 11.80 14.39
N ASP A 58 9.92 12.49 15.37
CA ASP A 58 11.34 12.85 15.38
C ASP A 58 11.78 13.60 14.10
N GLY A 59 10.94 14.51 13.61
CA GLY A 59 11.18 15.27 12.38
C GLY A 59 11.04 14.47 11.07
N THR A 60 10.71 13.18 11.15
CA THR A 60 10.55 12.28 10.01
C THR A 60 9.08 11.93 9.80
N MET A 61 8.55 12.06 8.58
CA MET A 61 7.22 11.55 8.26
C MET A 61 7.25 10.02 8.28
N ARG A 62 6.31 9.39 9.00
CA ARG A 62 6.15 7.94 9.09
C ARG A 62 4.71 7.57 8.78
N ALA A 63 4.54 6.45 8.08
CA ALA A 63 3.25 5.77 7.99
C ALA A 63 3.42 4.27 8.19
N ALA A 64 2.38 3.66 8.74
CA ALA A 64 2.17 2.22 8.69
C ALA A 64 0.75 2.03 8.15
N ALA A 65 0.61 1.19 7.14
CA ALA A 65 -0.66 0.89 6.51
C ALA A 65 -0.90 -0.61 6.45
N PHE A 66 -2.16 -1.01 6.41
CA PHE A 66 -2.55 -2.40 6.23
C PHE A 66 -3.78 -2.52 5.32
N ARG A 67 -3.90 -3.68 4.66
CA ARG A 67 -5.09 -4.10 3.93
C ARG A 67 -5.21 -5.62 4.03
N TRP A 68 -6.42 -6.08 4.39
CA TRP A 68 -6.81 -7.47 4.43
C TRP A 68 -7.75 -7.76 3.28
N HIS A 69 -7.33 -8.64 2.38
CA HIS A 69 -8.10 -9.08 1.22
C HIS A 69 -9.14 -10.16 1.60
N TYR A 70 -10.03 -9.87 2.55
CA TYR A 70 -11.05 -10.83 3.01
C TYR A 70 -12.19 -11.02 1.99
N GLY A 71 -12.69 -9.92 1.42
CA GLY A 71 -13.77 -9.94 0.43
C GLY A 71 -13.30 -9.97 -1.01
N ASP A 72 -12.01 -9.73 -1.21
CA ASP A 72 -11.35 -9.49 -2.49
C ASP A 72 -9.98 -10.22 -2.54
N PRO A 73 -9.93 -11.54 -2.33
CA PRO A 73 -8.68 -12.30 -2.41
C PRO A 73 -8.05 -12.18 -3.81
N VAL A 74 -6.73 -12.26 -3.88
CA VAL A 74 -5.98 -12.31 -5.15
C VAL A 74 -5.59 -13.77 -5.43
N PRO A 75 -6.36 -14.51 -6.25
CA PRO A 75 -6.07 -15.90 -6.54
C PRO A 75 -4.86 -16.04 -7.48
N PHE A 76 -4.09 -17.11 -7.31
CA PHE A 76 -2.99 -17.51 -8.21
C PHE A 76 -2.94 -19.04 -8.30
N ALA A 77 -2.50 -19.57 -9.43
CA ALA A 77 -2.36 -21.02 -9.63
C ALA A 77 -0.94 -21.53 -9.37
N GLY A 78 0.08 -20.72 -9.71
CA GLY A 78 1.48 -21.10 -9.62
C GLY A 78 2.37 -20.04 -8.98
N SER A 79 2.21 -18.77 -9.35
CA SER A 79 3.08 -17.71 -8.84
C SER A 79 2.37 -16.39 -8.66
N MET A 80 2.79 -15.65 -7.64
CA MET A 80 2.33 -14.31 -7.34
C MET A 80 3.53 -13.44 -6.99
N ASP A 81 3.69 -12.33 -7.72
CA ASP A 81 4.63 -11.26 -7.43
C ASP A 81 3.82 -9.99 -7.16
N PHE A 82 3.96 -9.46 -5.95
CA PHE A 82 3.38 -8.20 -5.54
C PHE A 82 4.49 -7.21 -5.24
N ALA A 83 4.34 -6.00 -5.75
CA ALA A 83 5.23 -4.90 -5.44
C ALA A 83 4.46 -3.58 -5.37
N ILE A 84 5.02 -2.62 -4.66
CA ILE A 84 4.56 -1.23 -4.62
C ILE A 84 5.78 -0.37 -4.93
N GLU A 85 5.63 0.61 -5.81
CA GLU A 85 6.69 1.58 -6.08
C GLU A 85 6.95 2.49 -4.85
N HIS A 86 8.19 2.91 -4.64
CA HIS A 86 8.49 3.93 -3.63
C HIS A 86 8.33 5.33 -4.24
N GLY A 87 7.06 5.75 -4.31
CA GLY A 87 6.57 6.93 -5.04
C GLY A 87 6.71 6.82 -6.55
N GLU A 88 6.20 7.81 -7.29
CA GLU A 88 6.05 7.76 -8.77
C GLU A 88 7.35 7.29 -9.47
N VAL A 89 7.29 6.19 -10.22
CA VAL A 89 8.43 5.62 -10.94
C VAL A 89 9.65 5.36 -10.04
N ASN A 90 9.42 4.99 -8.78
CA ASN A 90 10.46 4.67 -7.80
C ASN A 90 11.44 5.84 -7.53
N ARG A 91 11.00 7.09 -7.68
CA ARG A 91 11.88 8.27 -7.58
C ARG A 91 12.10 8.80 -6.16
N HIS A 92 11.41 8.25 -5.16
CA HIS A 92 11.49 8.74 -3.79
C HIS A 92 12.31 7.79 -2.90
N ILE A 93 13.15 8.36 -2.05
CA ILE A 93 13.90 7.61 -1.03
C ILE A 93 13.01 7.46 0.20
N ALA A 94 12.82 6.21 0.65
CA ALA A 94 12.08 5.89 1.87
C ALA A 94 12.49 4.50 2.40
N ASP A 95 12.36 4.29 3.72
CA ASP A 95 12.59 2.99 4.38
C ASP A 95 11.27 2.21 4.37
N TYR A 96 11.17 1.21 3.48
CA TYR A 96 10.02 0.33 3.36
C TYR A 96 10.26 -1.00 4.06
N ARG A 97 9.28 -1.43 4.83
CA ARG A 97 9.23 -2.75 5.46
C ARG A 97 7.82 -3.29 5.34
N SER A 98 7.69 -4.57 5.04
CA SER A 98 6.38 -5.21 4.86
C SER A 98 6.35 -6.60 5.48
N ALA A 99 5.13 -7.03 5.78
CA ALA A 99 4.79 -8.41 6.07
C ALA A 99 3.59 -8.78 5.21
N VAL A 100 3.63 -9.96 4.60
CA VAL A 100 2.58 -10.46 3.70
C VAL A 100 2.08 -11.78 4.24
N TYR A 101 0.76 -11.95 4.21
CA TYR A 101 0.09 -13.19 4.59
C TYR A 101 -0.62 -13.75 3.36
N TRP A 102 -0.39 -15.02 3.06
CA TRP A 102 -1.04 -15.69 1.93
C TRP A 102 -1.34 -17.14 2.29
N TYR A 103 -2.23 -17.73 1.52
CA TYR A 103 -2.52 -19.16 1.56
C TYR A 103 -2.27 -19.72 0.16
N ALA A 104 -1.68 -20.90 0.09
CA ALA A 104 -1.44 -21.63 -1.15
C ALA A 104 -1.77 -23.11 -0.94
N CYS A 105 -2.21 -23.79 -2.00
CA CYS A 105 -2.14 -25.24 -2.04
C CYS A 105 -0.66 -25.68 -2.01
N ARG A 106 -0.41 -26.85 -1.44
CA ARG A 106 0.94 -27.41 -1.30
C ARG A 106 1.38 -28.14 -2.55
#